data_AF-A0A7K9DIC8-F1
#
_entry.id   AF-A0A7K9DIC8-F1
#
_cell.length_a   1.000
_cell.length_b   1.000
_cell.length_c   1.000
_cell.angle_alpha   90.00
_cell.angle_beta   90.00
_cell.angle_gamma   90.00
#
_symmetry.space_group_name_H-M   'P 1'
#
loop_
_entity.id
_entity.type
_entity.pdbx_description
1 polymer ?
#
loop_
_entity_poly.entity_id
_entity_poly.type
_entity_poly.pdbx_seq_one_letter_code
_entity_poly.pdbx_strand_id
1 'polypeptide(L)'
;GSIQMDLNRMPKPAKTAEKCSLELVDETLSSSHFVSLFEQKTVKGWWPCVAEHNEKKILAGKLEMTLEIVAEQEHEERPAGMGRDEPN
;
A
#
# COMPACT_ATOMS: atom_id res chain seq x y z
N GLY A 1 -2.17 -14.43 6.38
CA GLY A 1 -2.83 -13.13 6.42
C GLY A 1 -2.66 -12.46 5.08
N SER A 2 -3.67 -11.75 4.60
CA SER A 2 -3.64 -11.01 3.33
C SER A 2 -3.97 -9.55 3.59
N ILE A 3 -3.41 -8.64 2.79
CA ILE A 3 -3.77 -7.22 2.77
C ILE A 3 -4.51 -6.95 1.46
N GLN A 4 -5.62 -6.21 1.53
CA GLN A 4 -6.40 -5.83 0.37
C GLN A 4 -6.42 -4.31 0.28
N MET A 5 -6.19 -3.78 -0.91
CA MET A 5 -6.21 -2.34 -1.19
C MET A 5 -6.96 -2.07 -2.49
N ASP A 6 -7.81 -1.05 -2.48
CA ASP A 6 -8.42 -0.53 -3.68
C ASP A 6 -7.44 0.43 -4.36
N LEU A 7 -6.93 0.05 -5.54
CA LEU A 7 -5.93 0.83 -6.29
C LEU A 7 -6.45 2.20 -6.76
N ASN A 8 -7.77 2.40 -6.84
CA ASN A 8 -8.36 3.71 -7.14
C ASN A 8 -8.42 4.62 -5.92
N ARG A 9 -8.42 4.04 -4.71
CA ARG A 9 -8.61 4.78 -3.46
C ARG A 9 -7.78 4.15 -2.36
N MET A 10 -6.47 4.15 -2.53
CA MET A 10 -5.54 3.61 -1.55
C MET A 10 -5.31 4.63 -0.43
N PRO A 11 -5.23 4.19 0.84
CA PRO A 11 -4.76 5.06 1.91
C PRO A 11 -3.34 5.56 1.60
N LYS A 12 -3.09 6.84 1.76
CA LYS A 12 -1.77 7.42 1.49
C LYS A 12 -0.74 6.81 2.46
N PRO A 13 0.39 6.27 1.96
CA PRO A 13 1.38 5.67 2.85
C PRO A 13 2.08 6.71 3.72
N ALA A 14 2.58 6.24 4.87
CA ALA A 14 3.55 6.99 5.64
C ALA A 14 4.93 6.95 4.96
N LYS A 15 5.69 8.04 5.12
CA LYS A 15 7.08 8.12 4.62
C LYS A 15 8.07 7.29 5.46
N THR A 16 7.74 6.99 6.71
CA THR A 16 8.60 6.22 7.63
C THR A 16 7.76 5.30 8.48
N ALA A 17 8.36 4.23 9.01
CA ALA A 17 7.68 3.27 9.87
C ALA A 17 7.11 3.93 11.14
N GLU A 18 7.78 4.90 11.74
CA GLU A 18 7.34 5.58 12.96
C GLU A 18 6.03 6.34 12.75
N LYS A 19 5.85 6.94 11.57
CA LYS A 19 4.65 7.70 11.19
C LYS A 19 3.51 6.83 10.66
N CYS A 20 3.72 5.52 10.54
CA CYS A 20 2.72 4.57 10.10
C CYS A 20 1.82 4.17 11.28
N SER A 21 0.58 4.69 11.33
CA SER A 21 -0.42 4.43 12.36
C SER A 21 -1.74 3.94 11.76
N LEU A 22 -2.66 3.46 12.62
CA LEU A 22 -4.01 3.03 12.20
C LEU A 22 -4.85 4.16 11.60
N GLU A 23 -4.51 5.42 11.90
CA GLU A 23 -5.22 6.59 11.37
C GLU A 23 -5.12 6.65 9.84
N LEU A 24 -4.07 6.11 9.23
CA LEU A 24 -3.90 6.13 7.77
C LEU A 24 -4.98 5.35 7.02
N VAL A 25 -5.64 4.40 7.67
CA VAL A 25 -6.67 3.53 7.07
C VAL A 25 -8.06 3.79 7.65
N ASP A 26 -8.22 4.92 8.33
CA ASP A 26 -9.52 5.35 8.81
C ASP A 26 -10.36 5.89 7.63
N GLU A 27 -11.42 5.15 7.31
CA GLU A 27 -12.32 5.47 6.20
C GLU A 27 -13.17 6.73 6.43
N THR A 28 -13.19 7.24 7.67
CA THR A 28 -13.89 8.49 8.02
C THR A 28 -13.10 9.74 7.62
N LEU A 29 -11.83 9.60 7.24
CA LEU A 29 -10.98 10.70 6.81
C LEU A 29 -11.37 11.25 5.42
N SER A 30 -11.04 12.52 5.19
CA SER A 30 -11.34 13.20 3.93
C SER A 30 -10.67 12.52 2.73
N SER A 31 -11.23 12.73 1.53
CA SER A 31 -10.71 12.18 0.27
C SER A 31 -9.24 12.51 0.00
N SER A 32 -8.70 13.58 0.58
CA SER A 32 -7.28 13.96 0.49
C SER A 32 -6.31 13.00 1.19
N HIS A 33 -6.81 12.07 2.00
CA HIS A 33 -6.00 11.01 2.63
C HIS A 33 -5.84 9.77 1.75
N PHE A 34 -6.50 9.74 0.59
CA PHE A 34 -6.42 8.64 -0.35
C PHE A 34 -5.67 9.05 -1.61
N VAL A 35 -5.08 8.07 -2.28
CA VAL A 35 -4.36 8.22 -3.55
C VAL A 35 -4.86 7.15 -4.53
N SER A 36 -4.95 7.51 -5.80
CA SER A 36 -5.21 6.55 -6.88
C SER A 36 -3.89 6.19 -7.55
N LEU A 37 -3.57 4.90 -7.63
CA LEU A 37 -2.39 4.42 -8.38
C LEU A 37 -2.52 4.73 -9.87
N PHE A 38 -3.75 4.82 -10.38
CA PHE A 38 -4.01 5.13 -11.79
C PHE A 38 -3.70 6.60 -12.12
N GLU A 39 -3.90 7.51 -11.17
CA GLU A 39 -3.50 8.91 -11.31
C GLU A 39 -2.02 9.11 -10.99
N GLN A 40 -1.52 8.39 -9.99
CA GLN A 40 -0.13 8.41 -9.55
C GLN A 40 0.49 7.02 -9.76
N LYS A 41 1.04 6.78 -10.95
CA LYS A 41 1.53 5.47 -11.43
C LYS A 41 2.52 4.75 -10.52
N THR A 42 3.15 5.44 -9.57
CA THR A 42 4.09 4.86 -8.61
C THR A 42 3.83 5.41 -7.21
N VAL A 43 3.80 4.52 -6.22
CA VAL A 43 3.69 4.87 -4.80
C VAL A 43 4.61 4.00 -3.98
N LYS A 44 5.30 4.62 -3.01
CA LYS A 44 6.18 3.94 -2.07
C LYS A 44 5.94 4.42 -0.66
N GLY A 45 5.95 3.51 0.30
CA GLY A 45 6.02 3.85 1.70
C GLY A 45 5.46 2.76 2.60
N TRP A 46 4.97 3.18 3.76
CA TRP A 46 4.58 2.32 4.85
C TRP A 46 3.07 2.30 5.04
N TRP A 47 2.50 1.10 5.11
CA TRP A 47 1.09 0.87 5.40
C TRP A 47 0.90 0.04 6.67
N PRO A 48 -0.12 0.37 7.47
CA PRO A 48 -0.45 -0.40 8.66
C PRO A 48 -1.17 -1.70 8.26
N CYS A 49 -0.70 -2.82 8.80
CA CYS A 49 -1.46 -4.06 8.75
C CYS A 49 -2.47 -4.04 9.90
N VAL A 50 -3.77 -4.01 9.58
CA VAL A 50 -4.84 -3.95 10.57
C VAL A 50 -5.42 -5.34 10.78
N ALA A 51 -5.59 -5.71 12.04
CA ALA A 51 -6.35 -6.89 12.44
C ALA A 51 -7.49 -6.47 13.36
N GLU A 52 -8.49 -7.32 13.49
CA GLU A 52 -9.58 -7.14 14.43
C GLU A 52 -9.39 -8.04 15.65
N HIS A 53 -9.50 -7.46 16.84
CA HIS A 53 -9.41 -8.18 18.10
C HIS A 53 -10.41 -7.60 19.09
N ASN A 54 -11.34 -8.42 19.60
CA ASN A 54 -12.44 -7.98 20.47
C ASN A 54 -13.21 -6.77 19.92
N GLU A 55 -13.62 -6.85 18.64
CA GLU A 55 -14.38 -5.78 17.94
C GLU A 55 -13.61 -4.45 17.81
N LYS A 56 -12.30 -4.45 18.09
CA LYS A 56 -11.42 -3.29 17.95
C LYS A 56 -10.39 -3.55 16.87
N LYS A 57 -10.20 -2.56 15.99
CA LYS A 57 -9.09 -2.53 15.03
C LYS A 57 -7.79 -2.33 15.80
N ILE A 58 -6.82 -3.22 15.61
CA ILE A 58 -5.49 -3.17 16.20
C ILE A 58 -4.43 -3.15 15.09
N LEU A 59 -3.28 -2.53 15.39
CA LEU A 59 -2.13 -2.52 14.50
C LEU A 59 -1.38 -3.85 14.66
N ALA A 60 -1.57 -4.76 13.72
CA ALA A 60 -0.92 -6.06 13.72
C ALA A 60 0.50 -6.04 13.13
N GLY A 61 0.85 -4.98 12.39
CA GLY A 61 2.17 -4.82 11.80
C GLY A 61 2.28 -3.58 10.91
N LYS A 62 3.44 -3.40 10.30
CA LYS A 62 3.73 -2.34 9.33
C LYS A 62 4.42 -2.98 8.13
N LEU A 63 3.98 -2.61 6.94
CA LEU A 63 4.51 -3.11 5.67
C LEU A 63 5.10 -1.95 4.89
N GLU A 64 6.39 -2.03 4.55
CA GLU A 64 6.98 -1.19 3.53
C GLU A 64 6.79 -1.84 2.17
N MET A 65 6.26 -1.10 1.21
CA MET A 65 6.12 -1.58 -0.16
C MET A 65 6.20 -0.45 -1.18
N THR A 66 6.54 -0.84 -2.41
CA THR A 66 6.44 0.00 -3.59
C THR A 66 5.43 -0.65 -4.54
N LEU A 67 4.47 0.13 -5.03
CA LEU A 67 3.52 -0.28 -6.05
C LEU A 67 3.71 0.62 -7.28
N GLU A 68 3.76 0.02 -8.45
CA GLU A 68 3.96 0.72 -9.72
C GLU A 68 3.09 0.10 -10.82
N ILE A 69 2.48 0.95 -11.64
CA ILE A 69 1.85 0.55 -12.91
C ILE A 69 2.90 0.69 -14.01
N VAL A 70 3.40 -0.46 -14.46
CA VAL A 70 4.33 -0.58 -15.58
C VAL A 70 3.59 -0.84 -16.89
N ALA A 71 4.24 -0.49 -18.01
CA ALA A 71 3.74 -0.87 -19.33
C ALA A 71 3.98 -2.37 -19.62
N GLU A 72 3.23 -2.93 -20.56
CA GLU A 72 3.41 -4.34 -20.99
C GLU A 72 4.83 -4.62 -21.47
N GLN A 73 5.43 -3.69 -22.22
CA GLN A 73 6.80 -3.82 -22.70
C GLN A 73 7.82 -3.95 -21.55
N GLU A 74 7.69 -3.13 -20.50
CA GLU A 74 8.58 -3.18 -19.33
C GLU A 74 8.41 -4.49 -18.54
N HIS A 75 7.19 -5.03 -18.51
CA HIS A 75 6.91 -6.33 -17.88
C HIS A 75 7.61 -7.49 -18.60
N GLU A 76 7.65 -7.46 -19.94
CA GLU A 76 8.38 -8.47 -20.72
C GLU A 76 9.89 -8.39 -20.49
N GLU A 77 10.44 -7.18 -20.39
CA GLU A 77 11.86 -6.95 -20.17
C GLU A 77 12.30 -7.28 -18.72
N ARG A 78 11.44 -6.99 -17.72
CA ARG A 78 11.70 -7.18 -16.29
C ARG A 78 10.47 -7.77 -15.57
N PRO A 79 10.27 -9.10 -15.62
CA PRO A 79 9.08 -9.72 -15.02
C PRO A 79 9.12 -9.67 -13.48
N ALA A 80 8.17 -8.95 -12.88
CA ALA A 80 7.94 -8.96 -11.44
C ALA A 80 7.29 -10.28 -10.96
N GLY A 81 7.48 -10.65 -9.68
CA GLY A 81 6.75 -11.76 -9.05
C GLY A 81 7.32 -13.17 -9.28
N MET A 82 8.42 -13.30 -10.03
CA MET A 82 9.14 -14.58 -10.21
C MET A 82 10.02 -14.96 -9.00
N GLY A 83 10.06 -14.11 -7.96
CA GLY A 83 10.88 -14.31 -6.75
C GLY A 83 12.40 -14.29 -7.02
N ARG A 84 12.82 -13.78 -8.19
CA ARG A 84 14.22 -13.74 -8.60
C ARG A 84 14.90 -12.44 -8.17
N ASP A 85 14.17 -11.32 -8.29
CA ASP A 85 14.64 -9.98 -7.97
C ASP A 85 13.56 -9.22 -7.20
N GLU A 86 13.97 -8.16 -6.49
CA GLU A 86 13.02 -7.21 -5.91
C GLU A 86 12.21 -6.54 -7.05
N PRO A 87 10.91 -6.28 -6.86
CA PRO A 87 10.12 -5.51 -7.83
C PRO A 87 10.77 -4.14 -8.05
N ASN A 88 10.76 -3.68 -9.31
CA ASN A 88 11.50 -2.53 -9.88
C ASN A 88 12.10 -1.48 -8.92
#